data_AF-A0A933LS87-F1
#
_entry.id   AF-A0A933LS87-F1
#
_cell.length_a   1.000
_cell.length_b   1.000
_cell.length_c   1.000
_cell.angle_alpha   90.00
_cell.angle_beta   90.00
_cell.angle_gamma   90.00
#
_symmetry.space_group_name_H-M   'P 1'
#
loop_
_entity.id
_entity.type
_entity.pdbx_description
1 polymer ?
#
loop_
_entity_poly.entity_id
_entity_poly.type
_entity_poly.pdbx_seq_one_letter_code
_entity_poly.pdbx_strand_id
1 'polypeptide(L)'
;MREVKPRVRPAMQSPAGRRRNFDELTSGYTLAQAVEEANRCILCKNPRCQSVCPMHNKIPDWMRELQQGRVAEAYGIIRQTSPMPELCSRLCPQDRLCEGACAIGVKHEAVAIGLLERFVSQEGWKQWTGNGDRAPQRTATARKRVAAVGSGPASLAVAQTLARAGHEVTVFERWPRLGGVLRWIPRFKLPTELLDAHLDMLRGLGVTFYTNTDVRWIESLVTDEGFDAAFIGIGASRPAMPDLPGNQLSGIMSSTEFLVRVFYDPNELPNDWEPISDLTGRRVAVLGGGDSAMDCVRTSLRLVAAEVSCVYRRDEANMPGSKREVAAAKDEGANFLMLTAPLAFHSEDGIHVSSIECARMELGAPDTSGRRSPKMVSGSNVTVPTDLAILAFGYDVEAAFDQEHPFLMVPPKGTVKAHPLTGATPIRGVFAGGDCVTGPNLVSTAARAGLTAAEGILRYFAGEPWETLLSG
;
A
#
# COMPACT_ATOMS: atom_id res chain seq x y z
N MET A 1 -17.93 -35.41 7.33
CA MET A 1 -17.40 -34.05 7.16
C MET A 1 -18.37 -33.09 7.83
N ARG A 2 -17.91 -32.12 8.63
CA ARG A 2 -18.81 -31.04 9.10
C ARG A 2 -19.36 -30.31 7.86
N GLU A 3 -20.65 -30.03 7.85
CA GLU A 3 -21.26 -29.18 6.85
C GLU A 3 -20.60 -27.80 6.88
N VAL A 4 -20.09 -27.35 5.73
CA VAL A 4 -19.43 -26.04 5.63
C VAL A 4 -20.50 -24.98 5.47
N LYS A 5 -20.77 -24.23 6.53
CA LYS A 5 -21.68 -23.09 6.50
C LYS A 5 -21.26 -22.05 5.43
N PRO A 6 -22.21 -21.28 4.86
CA PRO A 6 -21.91 -20.12 4.03
C PRO A 6 -21.04 -19.09 4.77
N ARG A 7 -20.32 -18.25 4.01
CA ARG A 7 -19.54 -17.14 4.60
C ARG A 7 -20.47 -16.15 5.28
N VAL A 8 -20.15 -15.80 6.52
CA VAL A 8 -20.85 -14.74 7.24
C VAL A 8 -20.47 -13.40 6.62
N ARG A 9 -21.45 -12.61 6.19
CA ARG A 9 -21.22 -11.29 5.58
C ARG A 9 -21.54 -10.20 6.61
N PRO A 10 -20.59 -9.32 6.96
CA PRO A 10 -20.90 -8.17 7.78
C PRO A 10 -21.77 -7.19 7.01
N ALA A 11 -22.44 -6.28 7.71
CA ALA A 11 -23.20 -5.23 7.05
C ALA A 11 -22.27 -4.34 6.20
N MET A 12 -22.78 -3.96 5.03
CA MET A 12 -22.11 -3.05 4.10
C MET A 12 -23.05 -1.88 3.80
N GLN A 13 -22.46 -0.71 3.59
CA GLN A 13 -23.20 0.43 3.07
C GLN A 13 -23.79 0.11 1.70
N SER A 14 -25.01 0.59 1.44
CA SER A 14 -25.63 0.48 0.12
C SER A 14 -24.83 1.27 -0.93
N PRO A 15 -24.85 0.89 -2.22
CA PRO A 15 -24.17 1.65 -3.27
C PRO A 15 -24.53 3.14 -3.29
N ALA A 16 -25.81 3.46 -3.10
CA ALA A 16 -26.30 4.84 -3.03
C ALA A 16 -25.79 5.60 -1.79
N GLY A 17 -25.69 4.92 -0.63
CA GLY A 17 -25.17 5.51 0.60
C GLY A 17 -23.67 5.77 0.52
N ARG A 18 -22.88 4.75 0.15
CA ARG A 18 -21.41 4.84 0.10
C ARG A 18 -20.88 5.80 -0.95
N ARG A 19 -21.67 6.16 -1.97
CA ARG A 19 -21.31 7.18 -2.96
C ARG A 19 -21.30 8.60 -2.38
N ARG A 20 -21.88 8.84 -1.21
CA ARG A 20 -22.06 10.19 -0.64
C ARG A 20 -21.16 10.49 0.56
N ASN A 21 -20.24 9.60 0.89
CA ASN A 21 -19.33 9.76 2.01
C ASN A 21 -18.00 9.04 1.75
N PHE A 22 -17.02 9.32 2.61
CA PHE A 22 -15.72 8.66 2.62
C PHE A 22 -15.57 7.69 3.81
N ASP A 23 -16.67 7.23 4.38
CA ASP A 23 -16.65 6.29 5.50
C ASP A 23 -16.32 4.87 5.00
N GLU A 24 -15.85 4.01 5.90
CA GLU A 24 -15.54 2.63 5.54
C GLU A 24 -16.77 1.90 4.96
N LEU A 25 -16.54 1.09 3.91
CA LEU A 25 -17.60 0.37 3.21
C LEU A 25 -18.41 -0.59 4.13
N THR A 26 -17.75 -1.19 5.13
CA THR A 26 -18.34 -2.19 6.01
C THR A 26 -18.21 -1.76 7.47
N SER A 27 -19.22 -2.10 8.27
CA SER A 27 -19.21 -1.93 9.73
C SER A 27 -18.33 -2.96 10.45
N GLY A 28 -17.80 -3.97 9.73
CA GLY A 28 -17.10 -5.10 10.32
C GLY A 28 -18.04 -6.10 11.00
N TYR A 29 -17.46 -7.11 11.64
CA TYR A 29 -18.19 -8.16 12.35
C TYR A 29 -18.58 -7.74 13.77
N THR A 30 -19.72 -8.23 14.26
CA THR A 30 -19.93 -8.39 15.70
C THR A 30 -19.12 -9.57 16.23
N LEU A 31 -18.91 -9.68 17.55
CA LEU A 31 -18.22 -10.82 18.13
C LEU A 31 -18.88 -12.15 17.75
N ALA A 32 -20.21 -12.23 17.80
CA ALA A 32 -20.95 -13.42 17.42
C ALA A 32 -20.70 -13.82 15.95
N GLN A 33 -20.74 -12.85 15.03
CA GLN A 33 -20.45 -13.08 13.62
C GLN A 33 -18.99 -13.49 13.39
N ALA A 34 -18.04 -12.85 14.09
CA ALA A 34 -16.63 -13.15 13.98
C ALA A 34 -16.32 -14.58 14.46
N VAL A 35 -16.90 -15.00 15.59
CA VAL A 35 -16.79 -16.37 16.10
C VAL A 35 -17.42 -17.36 15.13
N GLU A 36 -18.60 -17.05 14.57
CA GLU A 36 -19.25 -17.93 13.59
C GLU A 36 -18.41 -18.11 12.32
N GLU A 37 -17.87 -17.03 11.75
CA GLU A 37 -17.00 -17.10 10.58
C GLU A 37 -15.66 -17.76 10.89
N ALA A 38 -15.06 -17.49 12.06
CA ALA A 38 -13.84 -18.15 12.51
C ALA A 38 -14.02 -19.67 12.65
N ASN A 39 -15.21 -20.14 13.05
CA ASN A 39 -15.54 -21.56 13.14
C ASN A 39 -15.60 -22.28 11.78
N ARG A 40 -15.57 -21.55 10.66
CA ARG A 40 -15.35 -22.13 9.32
C ARG A 40 -13.90 -22.51 9.07
N CYS A 41 -12.95 -21.94 9.82
CA CYS A 41 -11.53 -22.31 9.75
C CYS A 41 -11.32 -23.72 10.30
N ILE A 42 -10.72 -24.60 9.48
CA ILE A 42 -10.44 -25.99 9.84
C ILE A 42 -9.07 -26.20 10.49
N LEU A 43 -8.38 -25.12 10.86
CA LEU A 43 -7.07 -25.14 11.55
C LEU A 43 -6.07 -26.08 10.86
N CYS A 44 -5.86 -25.86 9.55
CA CYS A 44 -5.00 -26.71 8.72
C CYS A 44 -3.61 -26.92 9.35
N LYS A 45 -3.15 -28.18 9.42
CA LYS A 45 -1.78 -28.51 9.87
C LYS A 45 -0.70 -27.86 8.98
N ASN A 46 -0.94 -27.81 7.67
CA ASN A 46 -0.07 -27.16 6.68
C ASN A 46 -0.81 -25.94 6.09
N PRO A 47 -0.82 -24.80 6.79
CA PRO A 47 -1.67 -23.66 6.44
C PRO A 47 -1.08 -22.84 5.28
N ARG A 48 -1.54 -23.13 4.05
CA ARG A 48 -1.14 -22.35 2.87
C ARG A 48 -1.45 -20.86 2.99
N CYS A 49 -2.53 -20.51 3.70
CA CYS A 49 -2.91 -19.12 3.98
C CYS A 49 -1.81 -18.34 4.73
N GLN A 50 -1.06 -19.01 5.61
CA GLN A 50 0.10 -18.44 6.30
C GLN A 50 1.33 -18.39 5.39
N SER A 51 1.55 -19.43 4.57
CA SER A 51 2.68 -19.48 3.63
C SER A 51 2.65 -18.35 2.59
N VAL A 52 1.47 -18.00 2.06
CA VAL A 52 1.33 -16.93 1.05
C VAL A 52 1.15 -15.54 1.66
N CYS A 53 0.87 -15.44 2.96
CA CYS A 53 0.82 -14.15 3.64
C CYS A 53 2.25 -13.57 3.67
N PRO A 54 2.50 -12.35 3.14
CA PRO A 54 3.85 -11.77 3.17
C PRO A 54 4.40 -11.70 4.59
N MET A 55 3.57 -11.41 5.59
CA MET A 55 3.94 -11.36 7.00
C MET A 55 4.07 -12.73 7.68
N HIS A 56 3.71 -13.83 6.99
CA HIS A 56 3.64 -15.18 7.56
C HIS A 56 2.83 -15.23 8.86
N ASN A 57 1.74 -14.45 8.92
CA ASN A 57 0.86 -14.40 10.08
C ASN A 57 0.40 -15.81 10.47
N LYS A 58 0.46 -16.11 11.77
CA LYS A 58 0.07 -17.41 12.35
C LYS A 58 -1.45 -17.61 12.33
N ILE A 59 -2.02 -17.66 11.12
CA ILE A 59 -3.46 -17.60 10.89
C ILE A 59 -4.24 -18.68 11.65
N PRO A 60 -3.86 -19.97 11.60
CA PRO A 60 -4.57 -20.98 12.39
C PRO A 60 -4.51 -20.72 13.89
N ASP A 61 -3.42 -20.14 14.40
CA ASP A 61 -3.23 -19.97 15.84
C ASP A 61 -4.13 -18.87 16.39
N TRP A 62 -4.15 -17.69 15.77
CA TRP A 62 -5.06 -16.63 16.22
C TRP A 62 -6.52 -16.95 15.90
N MET A 63 -6.80 -17.72 14.84
CA MET A 63 -8.15 -18.24 14.56
C MET A 63 -8.64 -19.15 15.67
N ARG A 64 -7.78 -20.01 16.24
CA ARG A 64 -8.12 -20.91 17.34
C ARG A 64 -8.55 -20.15 18.60
N GLU A 65 -7.86 -19.04 18.89
CA GLU A 65 -8.23 -18.14 19.99
C GLU A 65 -9.57 -17.44 19.70
N LEU A 66 -9.74 -16.92 18.48
CA LEU A 66 -10.98 -16.26 18.08
C LEU A 66 -12.20 -17.20 18.09
N GLN A 67 -12.04 -18.47 17.70
CA GLN A 67 -13.10 -19.50 17.80
C GLN A 67 -13.63 -19.67 19.23
N GLN A 68 -12.81 -19.34 20.23
CA GLN A 68 -13.13 -19.42 21.65
C GLN A 68 -13.54 -18.06 22.24
N GLY A 69 -13.72 -17.03 21.39
CA GLY A 69 -14.06 -15.67 21.81
C GLY A 69 -12.91 -14.89 22.45
N ARG A 70 -11.68 -15.43 22.41
CA ARG A 70 -10.48 -14.83 23.03
C ARG A 70 -9.80 -13.83 22.08
N VAL A 71 -10.39 -12.64 21.99
CA VAL A 71 -10.00 -11.61 21.01
C VAL A 71 -8.64 -11.00 21.33
N ALA A 72 -8.35 -10.70 22.60
CA ALA A 72 -7.08 -10.10 23.01
C ALA A 72 -5.88 -11.02 22.75
N GLU A 73 -6.05 -12.32 22.99
CA GLU A 73 -5.04 -13.36 22.73
C GLU A 73 -4.81 -13.55 21.23
N ALA A 74 -5.89 -13.59 20.44
CA ALA A 74 -5.80 -13.61 18.98
C ALA A 74 -5.00 -12.40 18.45
N TYR A 75 -5.28 -11.21 18.98
CA TYR A 75 -4.56 -9.99 18.62
C TYR A 75 -3.07 -10.07 18.99
N GLY A 76 -2.75 -10.53 20.20
CA GLY A 76 -1.38 -10.75 20.64
C GLY A 76 -0.59 -11.69 19.71
N ILE A 77 -1.23 -12.75 19.21
CA ILE A 77 -0.61 -13.68 18.24
C ILE A 77 -0.35 -13.01 16.89
N ILE A 78 -1.30 -12.21 16.37
CA ILE A 78 -1.11 -11.46 15.10
C ILE A 78 0.08 -10.51 15.20
N ARG A 79 0.21 -9.80 16.32
CA ARG A 79 1.27 -8.81 16.59
C ARG A 79 2.68 -9.40 16.71
N GLN A 80 2.82 -10.72 16.83
CA GLN A 80 4.13 -11.39 16.82
C GLN A 80 4.81 -11.32 15.45
N THR A 81 4.02 -11.26 14.38
CA THR A 81 4.53 -11.27 13.00
C THR A 81 4.16 -10.02 12.22
N SER A 82 3.06 -9.33 12.59
CA SER A 82 2.58 -8.14 11.91
C SER A 82 2.86 -6.86 12.70
N PRO A 83 3.65 -5.91 12.16
CA PRO A 83 3.87 -4.61 12.79
C PRO A 83 2.65 -3.69 12.68
N MET A 84 1.73 -3.93 11.74
CA MET A 84 0.59 -3.02 11.47
C MET A 84 -0.68 -3.77 11.02
N PRO A 85 -1.20 -4.72 11.81
CA PRO A 85 -2.37 -5.52 11.41
C PRO A 85 -3.63 -4.67 11.21
N GLU A 86 -3.77 -3.54 11.90
CA GLU A 86 -4.86 -2.59 11.76
C GLU A 86 -4.94 -2.01 10.34
N LEU A 87 -3.77 -1.81 9.71
CA LEU A 87 -3.63 -1.29 8.35
C LEU A 87 -3.70 -2.43 7.32
N CYS A 88 -2.91 -3.50 7.52
CA CYS A 88 -2.83 -4.63 6.59
C CYS A 88 -4.18 -5.34 6.39
N SER A 89 -4.99 -5.47 7.44
CA SER A 89 -6.31 -6.11 7.38
C SER A 89 -7.30 -5.41 6.43
N ARG A 90 -7.09 -4.11 6.16
CA ARG A 90 -7.90 -3.31 5.23
C ARG A 90 -7.36 -3.28 3.81
N LEU A 91 -6.03 -3.34 3.67
CA LEU A 91 -5.35 -3.03 2.41
C LEU A 91 -4.88 -4.26 1.63
N CYS A 92 -4.69 -5.41 2.29
CA CYS A 92 -4.22 -6.60 1.59
C CYS A 92 -5.28 -7.08 0.58
N PRO A 93 -4.90 -7.48 -0.65
CA PRO A 93 -5.79 -8.18 -1.57
C PRO A 93 -5.89 -9.65 -1.15
N GLN A 94 -6.73 -9.95 -0.16
CA GLN A 94 -6.74 -11.29 0.46
C GLN A 94 -7.08 -12.40 -0.53
N ASP A 95 -7.86 -12.10 -1.58
CA ASP A 95 -8.22 -13.01 -2.67
C ASP A 95 -7.01 -13.52 -3.46
N ARG A 96 -5.90 -12.76 -3.46
CA ARG A 96 -4.62 -13.14 -4.07
C ARG A 96 -3.60 -13.67 -3.07
N LEU A 97 -3.91 -13.55 -1.78
CA LEU A 97 -3.06 -13.91 -0.66
C LEU A 97 -3.75 -14.99 0.19
N CYS A 98 -3.95 -14.71 1.48
CA CYS A 98 -4.36 -15.68 2.47
C CYS A 98 -5.73 -16.34 2.18
N GLU A 99 -6.71 -15.59 1.67
CA GLU A 99 -8.02 -16.14 1.31
C GLU A 99 -7.96 -16.93 0.00
N GLY A 100 -7.17 -16.46 -0.98
CA GLY A 100 -6.91 -17.18 -2.23
C GLY A 100 -6.25 -18.55 -2.04
N ALA A 101 -5.44 -18.69 -0.99
CA ALA A 101 -4.80 -19.97 -0.63
C ALA A 101 -5.58 -20.79 0.42
N CYS A 102 -6.76 -20.35 0.85
CA CYS A 102 -7.54 -21.02 1.87
C CYS A 102 -8.03 -22.39 1.36
N ALA A 103 -7.83 -23.46 2.14
CA ALA A 103 -8.27 -24.81 1.77
C ALA A 103 -9.79 -24.91 1.61
N ILE A 104 -10.58 -24.15 2.38
CA ILE A 104 -12.03 -24.05 2.22
C ILE A 104 -12.39 -23.44 0.86
N GLY A 105 -11.58 -22.50 0.39
CA GLY A 105 -11.72 -21.80 -0.90
C GLY A 105 -11.71 -22.73 -2.13
N VAL A 106 -11.26 -23.98 -1.99
CA VAL A 106 -11.20 -24.95 -3.10
C VAL A 106 -12.60 -25.41 -3.54
N LYS A 107 -13.53 -25.56 -2.60
CA LYS A 107 -14.90 -26.06 -2.88
C LYS A 107 -16.01 -25.11 -2.41
N HIS A 108 -15.68 -24.14 -1.57
CA HIS A 108 -16.63 -23.18 -0.99
C HIS A 108 -16.02 -21.78 -0.97
N GLU A 109 -16.77 -20.77 -0.54
CA GLU A 109 -16.19 -19.45 -0.31
C GLU A 109 -15.17 -19.52 0.84
N ALA A 110 -13.97 -18.97 0.63
CA ALA A 110 -12.90 -18.96 1.62
C ALA A 110 -13.33 -18.36 2.97
N VAL A 111 -12.61 -18.74 4.02
CA VAL A 111 -12.75 -18.08 5.33
C VAL A 111 -12.39 -16.60 5.19
N ALA A 112 -13.16 -15.71 5.81
CA ALA A 112 -12.98 -14.27 5.72
C ALA A 112 -11.79 -13.73 6.53
N ILE A 113 -10.58 -14.23 6.26
CA ILE A 113 -9.37 -13.96 7.03
C ILE A 113 -9.13 -12.45 7.18
N GLY A 114 -9.27 -11.65 6.12
CA GLY A 114 -9.03 -10.21 6.20
C GLY A 114 -10.04 -9.48 7.09
N LEU A 115 -11.33 -9.83 6.97
CA LEU A 115 -12.40 -9.24 7.79
C LEU A 115 -12.30 -9.67 9.26
N LEU A 116 -11.87 -10.91 9.51
CA LEU A 116 -11.60 -11.41 10.87
C LEU A 116 -10.36 -10.75 11.47
N GLU A 117 -9.28 -10.57 10.72
CA GLU A 117 -8.09 -9.84 11.17
C GLU A 117 -8.46 -8.38 11.49
N ARG A 118 -9.31 -7.75 10.68
CA ARG A 118 -9.83 -6.40 10.96
C ARG A 118 -10.61 -6.36 12.27
N PHE A 119 -11.53 -7.30 12.48
CA PHE A 119 -12.30 -7.40 13.73
C PHE A 119 -11.38 -7.57 14.95
N VAL A 120 -10.46 -8.54 14.88
CA VAL A 120 -9.52 -8.83 15.97
C VAL A 120 -8.61 -7.63 16.24
N SER A 121 -8.12 -6.94 15.20
CA SER A 121 -7.26 -5.77 15.39
C SER A 121 -8.01 -4.62 16.05
N GLN A 122 -9.26 -4.38 15.64
CA GLN A 122 -10.06 -3.27 16.16
C GLN A 122 -10.51 -3.50 17.62
N GLU A 123 -11.00 -4.69 17.94
CA GLU A 123 -11.52 -4.99 19.28
C GLU A 123 -10.41 -5.45 20.23
N GLY A 124 -9.41 -6.17 19.71
CA GLY A 124 -8.24 -6.61 20.46
C GLY A 124 -7.41 -5.44 20.95
N TRP A 125 -7.15 -4.42 20.12
CA TRP A 125 -6.42 -3.22 20.53
C TRP A 125 -7.03 -2.53 21.77
N LYS A 126 -8.36 -2.42 21.84
CA LYS A 126 -9.07 -1.81 22.98
C LYS A 126 -8.94 -2.62 24.27
N GLN A 127 -8.93 -3.95 24.14
CA GLN A 127 -8.90 -4.89 25.27
C GLN A 127 -7.48 -5.23 25.70
N TRP A 128 -6.50 -4.98 24.85
CA TRP A 128 -5.12 -5.37 25.06
C TRP A 128 -4.46 -4.42 26.07
N THR A 129 -4.42 -4.88 27.32
CA THR A 129 -3.78 -4.19 28.45
C THR A 129 -2.31 -4.56 28.64
N GLY A 130 -1.75 -5.42 27.78
CA GLY A 130 -0.51 -6.16 28.09
C GLY A 130 0.72 -5.72 27.32
N ASN A 131 1.65 -5.04 27.99
CA ASN A 131 3.13 -5.05 27.91
C ASN A 131 3.92 -5.15 26.57
N GLY A 132 3.36 -5.50 25.41
CA GLY A 132 4.12 -5.82 24.19
C GLY A 132 4.56 -4.62 23.34
N ASP A 133 4.00 -3.45 23.60
CA ASP A 133 4.44 -2.16 23.04
C ASP A 133 4.99 -1.23 24.14
N ARG A 134 5.33 -1.77 25.32
CA ARG A 134 6.12 -1.01 26.27
C ARG A 134 7.54 -0.95 25.74
N ALA A 135 8.10 0.26 25.68
CA ALA A 135 9.51 0.43 25.41
C ALA A 135 10.30 -0.50 26.35
N PRO A 136 11.19 -1.36 25.82
CA PRO A 136 12.00 -2.24 26.67
C PRO A 136 12.74 -1.40 27.71
N GLN A 137 13.02 -1.98 28.89
CA GLN A 137 13.89 -1.32 29.87
C GLN A 137 15.25 -1.10 29.21
N ARG A 138 15.55 0.18 28.95
CA ARG A 138 16.75 0.64 28.26
C ARG A 138 17.99 0.27 29.07
N THR A 139 18.73 -0.76 28.69
CA THR A 139 20.08 -0.99 29.22
C THR A 139 21.05 -0.12 28.42
N ALA A 140 21.71 0.83 29.08
CA ALA A 140 22.52 1.89 28.45
C ALA A 140 23.71 1.38 27.61
N THR A 141 24.15 0.13 27.77
CA THR A 141 25.43 -0.37 27.26
C THR A 141 25.38 -1.02 25.87
N ALA A 142 24.20 -1.19 25.26
CA ALA A 142 24.04 -1.80 23.92
C ALA A 142 23.18 -0.95 22.95
N ARG A 143 22.91 0.31 23.29
CA ARG A 143 22.01 1.17 22.52
C ARG A 143 22.73 1.74 21.29
N LYS A 144 22.12 1.57 20.12
CA LYS A 144 22.61 2.02 18.80
C LYS A 144 21.60 3.01 18.21
N ARG A 145 22.06 3.93 17.37
CA ARG A 145 21.24 4.94 16.69
C ARG A 145 20.99 4.53 15.24
N VAL A 146 19.74 4.56 14.80
CA VAL A 146 19.34 4.21 13.44
C VAL A 146 18.53 5.33 12.81
N ALA A 147 18.91 5.74 11.61
CA ALA A 147 18.14 6.66 10.79
C ALA A 147 17.31 5.88 9.76
N ALA A 148 16.02 6.18 9.62
CA ALA A 148 15.18 5.65 8.56
C ALA A 148 14.68 6.79 7.67
N VAL A 149 14.92 6.70 6.37
CA VAL A 149 14.55 7.73 5.39
C VAL A 149 13.26 7.32 4.67
N GLY A 150 12.25 8.19 4.74
CA GLY A 150 10.85 7.95 4.36
C GLY A 150 10.04 7.39 5.54
N SER A 151 8.76 7.75 5.61
CA SER A 151 7.83 7.30 6.68
C SER A 151 6.76 6.32 6.20
N GLY A 152 7.02 5.61 5.09
CA GLY A 152 6.14 4.57 4.56
C GLY A 152 6.17 3.25 5.34
N PRO A 153 5.37 2.25 4.93
CA PRO A 153 5.21 0.98 5.65
C PRO A 153 6.52 0.26 6.01
N ALA A 154 7.51 0.30 5.11
CA ALA A 154 8.81 -0.33 5.33
C ALA A 154 9.57 0.32 6.50
N SER A 155 9.70 1.65 6.49
CA SER A 155 10.38 2.40 7.56
C SER A 155 9.65 2.31 8.88
N LEU A 156 8.31 2.31 8.88
CA LEU A 156 7.54 2.13 10.11
C LEU A 156 7.75 0.73 10.72
N ALA A 157 7.86 -0.32 9.89
CA ALA A 157 8.19 -1.66 10.34
C ALA A 157 9.62 -1.76 10.90
N VAL A 158 10.60 -1.10 10.25
CA VAL A 158 11.98 -0.99 10.76
C VAL A 158 11.99 -0.29 12.11
N ALA A 159 11.34 0.87 12.20
CA ALA A 159 11.31 1.68 13.41
C ALA A 159 10.69 0.93 14.59
N GLN A 160 9.57 0.25 14.37
CA GLN A 160 8.93 -0.54 15.41
C GLN A 160 9.83 -1.69 15.90
N THR A 161 10.44 -2.42 14.97
CA THR A 161 11.26 -3.60 15.28
C THR A 161 12.49 -3.20 16.09
N LEU A 162 13.22 -2.18 15.64
CA LEU A 162 14.45 -1.73 16.28
C LEU A 162 14.18 -1.00 17.61
N ALA A 163 13.09 -0.24 17.71
CA ALA A 163 12.69 0.37 18.97
C ALA A 163 12.30 -0.69 20.02
N ARG A 164 11.60 -1.75 19.63
CA ARG A 164 11.30 -2.90 20.50
C ARG A 164 12.56 -3.69 20.90
N ALA A 165 13.61 -3.67 20.07
CA ALA A 165 14.92 -4.21 20.42
C ALA A 165 15.76 -3.27 21.31
N GLY A 166 15.28 -2.07 21.61
CA GLY A 166 15.92 -1.12 22.52
C GLY A 166 16.85 -0.09 21.85
N HIS A 167 16.88 -0.04 20.52
CA HIS A 167 17.67 0.94 19.78
C HIS A 167 16.94 2.29 19.64
N GLU A 168 17.71 3.36 19.41
CA GLU A 168 17.15 4.68 19.09
C GLU A 168 16.88 4.76 17.60
N VAL A 169 15.64 5.08 17.22
CA VAL A 169 15.27 5.24 15.81
C VAL A 169 14.76 6.64 15.56
N THR A 170 15.31 7.26 14.52
CA THR A 170 14.86 8.54 13.98
C THR A 170 14.36 8.32 12.56
N VAL A 171 13.13 8.71 12.28
CA VAL A 171 12.52 8.64 10.94
C VAL A 171 12.50 10.03 10.33
N PHE A 172 13.08 10.17 9.14
CA PHE A 172 13.10 11.41 8.36
C PHE A 172 12.09 11.31 7.22
N GLU A 173 11.19 12.28 7.11
CA GLU A 173 10.14 12.35 6.10
C GLU A 173 10.25 13.67 5.35
N ARG A 174 10.27 13.60 4.02
CA ARG A 174 10.32 14.77 3.14
C ARG A 174 9.04 15.60 3.21
N TRP A 175 7.90 14.96 3.39
CA TRP A 175 6.60 15.60 3.43
C TRP A 175 6.26 16.20 4.79
N PRO A 176 5.31 17.14 4.88
CA PRO A 176 4.82 17.69 6.15
C PRO A 176 4.19 16.65 7.09
N ARG A 177 3.64 15.56 6.56
CA ARG A 177 2.94 14.50 7.30
C ARG A 177 3.59 13.15 7.06
N LEU A 178 3.55 12.32 8.11
CA LEU A 178 4.05 10.96 8.10
C LEU A 178 3.07 9.97 7.47
N GLY A 179 3.60 8.84 6.97
CA GLY A 179 2.85 7.66 6.53
C GLY A 179 3.13 7.25 5.08
N GLY A 180 3.81 8.09 4.30
CA GLY A 180 3.96 7.89 2.86
C GLY A 180 2.61 7.62 2.19
N VAL A 181 2.53 6.60 1.34
CA VAL A 181 1.29 6.22 0.63
C VAL A 181 0.09 6.03 1.55
N LEU A 182 0.29 5.58 2.80
CA LEU A 182 -0.80 5.36 3.76
C LEU A 182 -1.57 6.64 4.07
N ARG A 183 -0.95 7.82 3.92
CA ARG A 183 -1.57 9.11 4.25
C ARG A 183 -2.61 9.57 3.23
N TRP A 184 -2.51 9.12 1.98
CA TRP A 184 -3.42 9.49 0.89
C TRP A 184 -4.15 8.30 0.25
N ILE A 185 -4.09 7.12 0.87
CA ILE A 185 -5.07 6.06 0.56
C ILE A 185 -6.46 6.59 0.93
N PRO A 186 -7.48 6.38 0.10
CA PRO A 186 -8.82 6.89 0.40
C PRO A 186 -9.35 6.47 1.76
N ARG A 187 -9.96 7.42 2.50
CA ARG A 187 -10.51 7.18 3.85
C ARG A 187 -11.54 6.05 3.92
N PHE A 188 -12.26 5.79 2.82
CA PHE A 188 -13.22 4.67 2.74
C PHE A 188 -12.56 3.29 2.70
N LYS A 189 -11.22 3.23 2.53
CA LYS A 189 -10.38 2.03 2.65
C LYS A 189 -9.56 2.06 3.93
N LEU A 190 -8.96 3.21 4.24
CA LEU A 190 -8.10 3.38 5.41
C LEU A 190 -8.42 4.70 6.13
N PRO A 191 -9.17 4.65 7.23
CA PRO A 191 -9.37 5.80 8.09
C PRO A 191 -8.04 6.39 8.57
N THR A 192 -7.89 7.71 8.50
CA THR A 192 -6.66 8.43 8.84
C THR A 192 -6.26 8.21 10.30
N GLU A 193 -7.24 8.08 11.18
CA GLU A 193 -7.07 7.91 12.62
C GLU A 193 -6.34 6.61 12.96
N LEU A 194 -6.45 5.57 12.12
CA LEU A 194 -5.73 4.31 12.33
C LEU A 194 -4.23 4.48 12.08
N LEU A 195 -3.86 5.27 11.05
CA LEU A 195 -2.47 5.60 10.80
C LEU A 195 -1.92 6.48 11.93
N ASP A 196 -2.68 7.48 12.37
CA ASP A 196 -2.26 8.37 13.46
C ASP A 196 -2.07 7.61 14.78
N ALA A 197 -3.01 6.71 15.12
CA ALA A 197 -2.87 5.83 16.28
C ALA A 197 -1.64 4.92 16.18
N HIS A 198 -1.32 4.40 14.98
CA HIS A 198 -0.12 3.62 14.76
C HIS A 198 1.16 4.46 14.95
N LEU A 199 1.18 5.70 14.45
CA LEU A 199 2.30 6.62 14.63
C LEU A 199 2.48 7.02 16.10
N ASP A 200 1.38 7.26 16.83
CA ASP A 200 1.42 7.56 18.27
C ASP A 200 1.95 6.39 19.09
N MET A 201 1.59 5.16 18.72
CA MET A 201 2.19 3.96 19.32
C MET A 201 3.71 3.93 19.11
N LEU A 202 4.21 4.25 17.91
CA LEU A 202 5.65 4.34 17.64
C LEU A 202 6.33 5.46 18.43
N ARG A 203 5.68 6.63 18.58
CA ARG A 203 6.17 7.70 19.47
C ARG A 203 6.25 7.22 20.91
N GLY A 204 5.25 6.46 21.38
CA GLY A 204 5.23 5.82 22.70
C GLY A 204 6.38 4.80 22.91
N LEU A 205 6.85 4.16 21.83
CA LEU A 205 8.07 3.33 21.83
C LEU A 205 9.37 4.14 21.83
N GLY A 206 9.29 5.47 21.72
CA GLY A 206 10.44 6.38 21.70
C GLY A 206 11.05 6.59 20.31
N VAL A 207 10.29 6.32 19.23
CA VAL A 207 10.69 6.69 17.87
C VAL A 207 10.55 8.20 17.68
N THR A 208 11.61 8.83 17.19
CA THR A 208 11.62 10.26 16.83
C THR A 208 11.27 10.43 15.36
N PHE A 209 10.48 11.45 15.03
CA PHE A 209 10.10 11.77 13.66
C PHE A 209 10.47 13.20 13.32
N TYR A 210 11.11 13.40 12.17
CA TYR A 210 11.37 14.70 11.55
C TYR A 210 10.67 14.76 10.20
N THR A 211 9.72 15.67 10.04
CA THR A 211 9.05 15.95 8.76
C THR A 211 9.76 17.07 8.02
N ASN A 212 9.35 17.38 6.78
CA ASN A 212 9.98 18.41 5.94
C ASN A 212 11.51 18.24 5.81
N THR A 213 12.00 17.00 5.85
CA THR A 213 13.42 16.68 5.83
C THR A 213 13.72 15.76 4.66
N ASP A 214 14.31 16.33 3.61
CA ASP A 214 14.76 15.57 2.43
C ASP A 214 16.21 15.12 2.62
N VAL A 215 16.45 13.81 2.56
CA VAL A 215 17.78 13.22 2.70
C VAL A 215 18.27 12.75 1.33
N ARG A 216 19.23 13.48 0.77
CA ARG A 216 19.83 13.17 -0.54
C ARG A 216 21.22 12.53 -0.46
N TRP A 217 21.91 12.70 0.66
CA TRP A 217 23.21 12.09 0.90
C TRP A 217 23.06 11.05 2.00
N ILE A 218 22.86 9.78 1.62
CA ILE A 218 22.51 8.74 2.61
C ILE A 218 23.71 8.35 3.48
N GLU A 219 24.91 8.39 2.93
CA GLU A 219 26.15 8.03 3.62
C GLU A 219 26.48 8.99 4.78
N SER A 220 26.17 10.28 4.64
CA SER A 220 26.44 11.26 5.70
C SER A 220 25.70 10.95 7.00
N LEU A 221 24.58 10.23 6.94
CA LEU A 221 23.88 9.78 8.15
C LEU A 221 24.78 8.89 9.02
N VAL A 222 25.57 8.00 8.40
CA VAL A 222 26.45 7.08 9.12
C VAL A 222 27.85 7.64 9.37
N THR A 223 28.36 8.51 8.49
CA THR A 223 29.72 9.07 8.62
C THR A 223 29.77 10.35 9.45
N ASP A 224 28.76 11.22 9.31
CA ASP A 224 28.85 12.61 9.79
C ASP A 224 27.83 12.87 10.92
N GLU A 225 26.60 12.36 10.80
CA GLU A 225 25.51 12.57 11.75
C GLU A 225 25.51 11.58 12.94
N GLY A 226 26.45 10.63 12.92
CA GLY A 226 26.72 9.70 14.01
C GLY A 226 25.63 8.66 14.24
N PHE A 227 24.89 8.25 13.21
CA PHE A 227 24.04 7.06 13.27
C PHE A 227 24.89 5.80 13.06
N ASP A 228 24.59 4.74 13.80
CA ASP A 228 25.28 3.45 13.65
C ASP A 228 24.81 2.68 12.39
N ALA A 229 23.59 2.96 11.91
CA ALA A 229 23.05 2.45 10.65
C ALA A 229 22.01 3.40 10.05
N ALA A 230 21.81 3.29 8.73
CA ALA A 230 20.74 3.98 8.01
C ALA A 230 19.87 3.00 7.21
N PHE A 231 18.60 3.32 7.04
CA PHE A 231 17.63 2.56 6.26
C PHE A 231 16.96 3.44 5.20
N ILE A 232 16.97 3.00 3.95
CA ILE A 232 16.31 3.66 2.82
C ILE A 232 14.94 3.01 2.57
N GLY A 233 13.87 3.75 2.87
CA GLY A 233 12.47 3.34 2.68
C GLY A 233 11.65 4.36 1.89
N ILE A 234 12.25 4.99 0.88
CA ILE A 234 11.65 6.11 0.11
C ILE A 234 10.51 5.70 -0.84
N GLY A 235 10.27 4.40 -1.02
CA GLY A 235 9.22 3.87 -1.89
C GLY A 235 9.45 4.11 -3.39
N ALA A 236 8.38 3.97 -4.17
CA ALA A 236 8.34 4.27 -5.61
C ALA A 236 7.38 5.45 -5.85
N SER A 237 7.93 6.67 -5.82
CA SER A 237 7.16 7.92 -5.78
C SER A 237 6.96 8.57 -7.15
N ARG A 238 7.71 8.18 -8.19
CA ARG A 238 7.67 8.84 -9.50
C ARG A 238 6.53 8.25 -10.36
N PRO A 239 5.45 8.97 -10.64
CA PRO A 239 4.36 8.43 -11.47
C PRO A 239 4.85 8.20 -12.90
N ALA A 240 4.38 7.12 -13.51
CA ALA A 240 4.61 6.87 -14.93
C ALA A 240 3.75 7.83 -15.77
N MET A 241 4.41 8.77 -16.43
CA MET A 241 3.79 9.77 -17.31
C MET A 241 4.21 9.46 -18.75
N PRO A 242 3.35 8.83 -19.57
CA PRO A 242 3.70 8.56 -20.96
C PRO A 242 3.78 9.86 -21.75
N ASP A 243 4.71 9.89 -22.71
CA ASP A 243 4.83 10.99 -23.66
C ASP A 243 3.73 10.84 -24.72
N LEU A 244 2.56 11.43 -24.42
CA LEU A 244 1.40 11.48 -25.31
C LEU A 244 1.19 12.94 -25.73
N PRO A 245 0.85 13.20 -27.01
CA PRO A 245 0.51 14.55 -27.45
C PRO A 245 -0.57 15.18 -26.55
N GLY A 246 -0.35 16.42 -26.10
CA GLY A 246 -1.27 17.17 -25.26
C GLY A 246 -1.19 16.85 -23.75
N ASN A 247 -0.23 16.03 -23.30
CA ASN A 247 -0.08 15.70 -21.87
C ASN A 247 0.24 16.90 -20.96
N GLN A 248 0.59 18.05 -21.53
CA GLN A 248 0.84 19.33 -20.85
C GLN A 248 -0.41 20.18 -20.60
N LEU A 249 -1.59 19.77 -21.11
CA LEU A 249 -2.84 20.52 -20.92
C LEU A 249 -3.27 20.53 -19.44
N SER A 250 -3.89 21.63 -19.02
CA SER A 250 -4.50 21.76 -17.70
C SER A 250 -5.64 20.75 -17.53
N GLY A 251 -5.76 20.18 -16.32
CA GLY A 251 -6.73 19.12 -16.04
C GLY A 251 -6.21 17.70 -16.32
N ILE A 252 -4.91 17.54 -16.57
CA ILE A 252 -4.24 16.24 -16.60
C ILE A 252 -3.34 16.13 -15.38
N MET A 253 -3.48 15.06 -14.60
CA MET A 253 -2.68 14.85 -13.39
C MET A 253 -2.40 13.37 -13.13
N SER A 254 -1.39 13.10 -12.30
CA SER A 254 -1.12 11.73 -11.83
C SER A 254 -2.14 11.28 -10.78
N SER A 255 -2.29 9.96 -10.58
CA SER A 255 -3.10 9.43 -9.49
C SER A 255 -2.61 9.86 -8.10
N THR A 256 -1.30 10.01 -7.90
CA THR A 256 -0.76 10.52 -6.63
C THR A 256 -1.17 11.96 -6.39
N GLU A 257 -0.97 12.84 -7.38
CA GLU A 257 -1.40 14.24 -7.27
C GLU A 257 -2.90 14.32 -6.93
N PHE A 258 -3.75 13.61 -7.68
CA PHE A 258 -5.19 13.61 -7.42
C PHE A 258 -5.52 13.17 -5.99
N LEU A 259 -5.00 12.02 -5.54
CA LEU A 259 -5.32 11.50 -4.21
C LEU A 259 -4.76 12.38 -3.09
N VAL A 260 -3.56 12.96 -3.27
CA VAL A 260 -2.98 13.92 -2.32
C VAL A 260 -3.87 15.16 -2.23
N ARG A 261 -4.26 15.75 -3.36
CA ARG A 261 -5.14 16.94 -3.39
C ARG A 261 -6.51 16.71 -2.75
N VAL A 262 -6.98 15.46 -2.70
CA VAL A 262 -8.28 15.10 -2.08
C VAL A 262 -8.16 14.76 -0.59
N PHE A 263 -7.12 14.02 -0.20
CA PHE A 263 -7.05 13.41 1.14
C PHE A 263 -6.00 14.01 2.07
N TYR A 264 -5.03 14.73 1.53
CA TYR A 264 -4.00 15.40 2.32
C TYR A 264 -4.56 16.68 2.97
N ASP A 265 -3.83 17.21 3.96
CA ASP A 265 -4.20 18.47 4.60
C ASP A 265 -4.14 19.61 3.56
N PRO A 266 -5.27 20.31 3.30
CA PRO A 266 -5.32 21.37 2.29
C PRO A 266 -4.31 22.50 2.51
N ASN A 267 -3.90 22.75 3.75
CA ASN A 267 -2.95 23.83 4.08
C ASN A 267 -1.48 23.40 3.96
N GLU A 268 -1.22 22.12 3.69
CA GLU A 268 0.12 21.53 3.62
C GLU A 268 0.36 20.81 2.29
N LEU A 269 -0.47 21.09 1.28
CA LEU A 269 -0.29 20.55 -0.06
C LEU A 269 1.04 21.06 -0.65
N PRO A 270 1.89 20.17 -1.19
CA PRO A 270 3.13 20.58 -1.82
C PRO A 270 2.89 21.18 -3.22
N ASN A 271 3.94 21.77 -3.81
CA ASN A 271 3.96 22.20 -5.22
C ASN A 271 2.85 23.19 -5.60
N ASP A 272 2.42 24.03 -4.66
CA ASP A 272 1.32 24.99 -4.83
C ASP A 272 0.02 24.32 -5.33
N TRP A 273 -0.18 23.05 -5.00
CA TRP A 273 -1.37 22.31 -5.39
C TRP A 273 -2.60 22.79 -4.62
N GLU A 274 -3.69 23.00 -5.37
CA GLU A 274 -4.98 23.35 -4.79
C GLU A 274 -5.79 22.10 -4.41
N PRO A 275 -6.51 22.10 -3.27
CA PRO A 275 -7.32 20.96 -2.86
C PRO A 275 -8.44 20.65 -3.87
N ILE A 276 -8.81 19.37 -3.99
CA ILE A 276 -9.95 18.94 -4.79
C ILE A 276 -11.02 18.38 -3.83
N SER A 277 -12.09 19.14 -3.65
CA SER A 277 -13.21 18.78 -2.76
C SER A 277 -14.55 18.59 -3.49
N ASP A 278 -14.64 19.00 -4.76
CA ASP A 278 -15.84 18.89 -5.58
C ASP A 278 -15.46 18.67 -7.06
N LEU A 279 -16.18 17.77 -7.73
CA LEU A 279 -16.08 17.50 -9.17
C LEU A 279 -17.43 17.64 -9.87
N THR A 280 -18.41 18.32 -9.25
CA THR A 280 -19.74 18.57 -9.83
C THR A 280 -19.63 19.07 -11.26
N GLY A 281 -20.35 18.41 -12.18
CA GLY A 281 -20.38 18.78 -13.60
C GLY A 281 -19.17 18.32 -14.42
N ARG A 282 -18.10 17.79 -13.81
CA ARG A 282 -16.89 17.33 -14.52
C ARG A 282 -17.04 15.89 -15.01
N ARG A 283 -16.58 15.62 -16.23
CA ARG A 283 -16.38 14.27 -16.79
C ARG A 283 -14.93 13.85 -16.51
N VAL A 284 -14.76 12.78 -15.74
CA VAL A 284 -13.46 12.31 -15.28
C VAL A 284 -13.08 11.03 -15.99
N ALA A 285 -11.88 10.98 -16.57
CA ALA A 285 -11.30 9.76 -17.12
C ALA A 285 -10.08 9.32 -16.30
N VAL A 286 -10.14 8.12 -15.73
CA VAL A 286 -9.02 7.50 -15.02
C VAL A 286 -8.36 6.48 -15.93
N LEU A 287 -7.11 6.71 -16.30
CA LEU A 287 -6.36 5.89 -17.24
C LEU A 287 -5.52 4.86 -16.48
N GLY A 288 -6.01 3.61 -16.42
CA GLY A 288 -5.37 2.55 -15.65
C GLY A 288 -6.38 1.53 -15.10
N GLY A 289 -5.86 0.45 -14.52
CA GLY A 289 -6.68 -0.62 -13.94
C GLY A 289 -6.13 -1.22 -12.66
N GLY A 290 -5.15 -0.56 -12.02
CA GLY A 290 -4.59 -0.99 -10.73
C GLY A 290 -5.39 -0.50 -9.53
N ASP A 291 -4.90 -0.77 -8.32
CA ASP A 291 -5.54 -0.30 -7.09
C ASP A 291 -5.60 1.23 -7.03
N SER A 292 -4.53 1.94 -7.44
CA SER A 292 -4.56 3.41 -7.54
C SER A 292 -5.62 3.91 -8.52
N ALA A 293 -5.86 3.20 -9.63
CA ALA A 293 -6.92 3.58 -10.57
C ALA A 293 -8.31 3.43 -9.93
N MET A 294 -8.54 2.33 -9.21
CA MET A 294 -9.81 2.11 -8.51
C MET A 294 -10.02 3.13 -7.38
N ASP A 295 -8.95 3.51 -6.68
CA ASP A 295 -8.99 4.54 -5.66
C ASP A 295 -9.37 5.90 -6.26
N CYS A 296 -8.79 6.27 -7.41
CA CYS A 296 -9.17 7.48 -8.14
C CYS A 296 -10.63 7.43 -8.62
N VAL A 297 -11.05 6.34 -9.29
CA VAL A 297 -12.42 6.17 -9.82
C VAL A 297 -13.46 6.34 -8.72
N ARG A 298 -13.30 5.61 -7.61
CA ARG A 298 -14.25 5.60 -6.49
C ARG A 298 -14.23 6.91 -5.72
N THR A 299 -13.11 7.60 -5.69
CA THR A 299 -12.98 8.95 -5.12
C THR A 299 -13.70 9.98 -6.00
N SER A 300 -13.50 9.97 -7.32
CA SER A 300 -14.17 10.87 -8.25
C SER A 300 -15.70 10.73 -8.19
N LEU A 301 -16.22 9.50 -8.04
CA LEU A 301 -17.66 9.25 -7.87
C LEU A 301 -18.21 9.88 -6.57
N ARG A 302 -17.41 9.92 -5.50
CA ARG A 302 -17.77 10.49 -4.19
C ARG A 302 -17.68 12.01 -4.16
N LEU A 303 -16.79 12.57 -4.98
CA LEU A 303 -16.72 14.01 -5.26
C LEU A 303 -17.77 14.44 -6.30
N VAL A 304 -18.83 13.63 -6.50
CA VAL A 304 -20.00 13.93 -7.33
C VAL A 304 -19.70 14.34 -8.77
N ALA A 305 -18.64 13.76 -9.36
CA ALA A 305 -18.38 13.87 -10.79
C ALA A 305 -19.62 13.48 -11.62
N ALA A 306 -19.87 14.22 -12.71
CA ALA A 306 -21.01 13.99 -13.59
C ALA A 306 -20.89 12.64 -14.30
N GLU A 307 -19.68 12.30 -14.72
CA GLU A 307 -19.34 11.01 -15.31
C GLU A 307 -17.95 10.58 -14.84
N VAL A 308 -17.76 9.28 -14.58
CA VAL A 308 -16.44 8.71 -14.25
C VAL A 308 -16.21 7.49 -15.12
N SER A 309 -15.18 7.55 -15.95
CA SER A 309 -14.77 6.48 -16.86
C SER A 309 -13.41 5.91 -16.47
N CYS A 310 -13.34 4.60 -16.24
CA CYS A 310 -12.09 3.85 -16.14
C CYS A 310 -11.68 3.38 -17.54
N VAL A 311 -10.58 3.93 -18.07
CA VAL A 311 -10.05 3.57 -19.39
C VAL A 311 -8.91 2.57 -19.20
N TYR A 312 -9.10 1.35 -19.70
CA TYR A 312 -8.15 0.27 -19.47
C TYR A 312 -7.83 -0.50 -20.75
N ARG A 313 -6.52 -0.63 -21.04
CA ARG A 313 -6.03 -1.24 -22.28
C ARG A 313 -6.20 -2.76 -22.38
N ARG A 314 -6.70 -3.43 -21.35
CA ARG A 314 -6.94 -4.89 -21.34
C ARG A 314 -8.39 -5.18 -20.92
N ASP A 315 -8.71 -6.47 -20.80
CA ASP A 315 -9.99 -6.93 -20.24
C ASP A 315 -9.96 -6.94 -18.70
N GLU A 316 -11.12 -7.17 -18.10
CA GLU A 316 -11.28 -7.26 -16.65
C GLU A 316 -10.50 -8.43 -16.03
N ALA A 317 -10.39 -9.56 -16.74
CA ALA A 317 -9.65 -10.73 -16.25
C ALA A 317 -8.16 -10.44 -16.05
N ASN A 318 -7.60 -9.52 -16.84
CA ASN A 318 -6.21 -9.09 -16.77
C ASN A 318 -6.00 -7.83 -15.90
N MET A 319 -7.07 -7.29 -15.28
CA MET A 319 -7.02 -6.09 -14.46
C MET A 319 -6.24 -6.33 -13.16
N PRO A 320 -5.20 -5.53 -12.86
CA PRO A 320 -4.38 -5.72 -11.67
C PRO A 320 -5.02 -5.19 -10.38
N GLY A 321 -6.05 -4.36 -10.42
CA GLY A 321 -6.75 -3.89 -9.23
C GLY A 321 -7.57 -4.99 -8.54
N SER A 322 -7.79 -4.87 -7.23
CA SER A 322 -8.62 -5.80 -6.47
C SER A 322 -9.99 -6.02 -7.10
N LYS A 323 -10.40 -7.29 -7.27
CA LYS A 323 -11.71 -7.64 -7.86
C LYS A 323 -12.88 -7.05 -7.06
N ARG A 324 -12.72 -6.97 -5.73
CA ARG A 324 -13.70 -6.35 -4.84
C ARG A 324 -13.86 -4.86 -5.13
N GLU A 325 -12.75 -4.17 -5.37
CA GLU A 325 -12.75 -2.73 -5.64
C GLU A 325 -13.32 -2.42 -7.03
N VAL A 326 -13.01 -3.25 -8.03
CA VAL A 326 -13.59 -3.16 -9.39
C VAL A 326 -15.10 -3.36 -9.34
N ALA A 327 -15.59 -4.40 -8.65
CA ALA A 327 -17.02 -4.63 -8.47
C ALA A 327 -17.69 -3.46 -7.73
N ALA A 328 -17.05 -2.95 -6.67
CA ALA A 328 -17.58 -1.82 -5.91
C ALA A 328 -17.68 -0.54 -6.76
N ALA A 329 -16.70 -0.28 -7.63
CA ALA A 329 -16.71 0.87 -8.54
C ALA A 329 -17.84 0.78 -9.59
N LYS A 330 -18.08 -0.42 -10.16
CA LYS A 330 -19.20 -0.67 -11.08
C LYS A 330 -20.55 -0.44 -10.42
N ASP A 331 -20.75 -1.01 -9.23
CA ASP A 331 -21.96 -0.83 -8.42
C ASP A 331 -22.22 0.65 -8.06
N GLU A 332 -21.15 1.45 -7.91
CA GLU A 332 -21.23 2.89 -7.62
C GLU A 332 -21.52 3.73 -8.88
N GLY A 333 -21.48 3.13 -10.07
CA GLY A 333 -21.84 3.75 -11.35
C GLY A 333 -20.67 4.19 -12.23
N ALA A 334 -19.46 3.65 -12.03
CA ALA A 334 -18.34 3.91 -12.94
C ALA A 334 -18.55 3.24 -14.31
N ASN A 335 -18.25 3.97 -15.37
CA ASN A 335 -18.16 3.44 -16.73
C ASN A 335 -16.80 2.76 -16.92
N PHE A 336 -16.76 1.58 -17.54
CA PHE A 336 -15.51 0.87 -17.83
C PHE A 336 -15.30 0.77 -19.34
N LEU A 337 -14.33 1.51 -19.84
CA LEU A 337 -13.86 1.47 -21.22
C LEU A 337 -12.69 0.48 -21.30
N MET A 338 -13.02 -0.80 -21.34
CA MET A 338 -12.05 -1.89 -21.49
C MET A 338 -11.48 -1.93 -22.91
N LEU A 339 -10.36 -2.63 -23.08
CA LEU A 339 -9.68 -2.73 -24.38
C LEU A 339 -9.51 -1.37 -25.06
N THR A 340 -9.18 -0.34 -24.28
CA THR A 340 -9.08 1.03 -24.76
C THR A 340 -7.80 1.65 -24.22
N ALA A 341 -6.99 2.26 -25.09
CA ALA A 341 -5.75 2.92 -24.71
C ALA A 341 -5.72 4.37 -25.23
N PRO A 342 -5.26 5.34 -24.44
CA PRO A 342 -5.14 6.73 -24.88
C PRO A 342 -4.01 6.89 -25.91
N LEU A 343 -4.24 7.78 -26.87
CA LEU A 343 -3.29 8.18 -27.91
C LEU A 343 -2.87 9.64 -27.80
N ALA A 344 -3.82 10.54 -27.51
CA ALA A 344 -3.58 11.98 -27.40
C ALA A 344 -4.64 12.65 -26.52
N PHE A 345 -4.29 13.78 -25.94
CA PHE A 345 -5.20 14.69 -25.24
C PHE A 345 -5.48 15.90 -26.13
N HIS A 346 -6.75 16.29 -26.19
CA HIS A 346 -7.22 17.38 -27.03
C HIS A 346 -7.85 18.48 -26.17
N SER A 347 -7.80 19.70 -26.68
CA SER A 347 -8.33 20.90 -26.01
C SER A 347 -9.14 21.74 -27.00
N GLU A 348 -10.27 22.27 -26.53
CA GLU A 348 -11.11 23.20 -27.30
C GLU A 348 -10.63 24.66 -27.14
N ASP A 349 -10.10 25.03 -25.98
CA ASP A 349 -9.64 26.39 -25.66
C ASP A 349 -8.10 26.56 -25.74
N GLY A 350 -7.39 25.48 -26.04
CA GLY A 350 -5.93 25.42 -26.11
C GLY A 350 -5.23 25.34 -24.75
N ILE A 351 -5.98 25.30 -23.63
CA ILE A 351 -5.45 25.36 -22.26
C ILE A 351 -5.88 24.12 -21.47
N HIS A 352 -7.16 23.78 -21.50
CA HIS A 352 -7.74 22.70 -20.70
C HIS A 352 -8.05 21.48 -21.56
N VAL A 353 -7.81 20.28 -21.00
CA VAL A 353 -8.27 19.04 -21.64
C VAL A 353 -9.80 19.07 -21.78
N SER A 354 -10.29 18.74 -22.97
CA SER A 354 -11.72 18.60 -23.27
C SER A 354 -12.07 17.18 -23.74
N SER A 355 -11.08 16.43 -24.24
CA SER A 355 -11.26 15.02 -24.62
C SER A 355 -9.94 14.25 -24.72
N ILE A 356 -10.06 12.93 -24.71
CA ILE A 356 -8.97 11.97 -24.92
C ILE A 356 -9.26 11.19 -26.20
N GLU A 357 -8.35 11.24 -27.16
CA GLU A 357 -8.36 10.31 -28.28
C GLU A 357 -7.82 8.97 -27.81
N CYS A 358 -8.60 7.92 -28.01
CA CYS A 358 -8.24 6.55 -27.64
C CYS A 358 -8.32 5.63 -28.85
N ALA A 359 -7.62 4.51 -28.82
CA ALA A 359 -7.80 3.41 -29.76
C ALA A 359 -8.33 2.16 -29.06
N ARG A 360 -9.07 1.34 -29.80
CA ARG A 360 -9.42 -0.01 -29.35
C ARG A 360 -8.21 -0.91 -29.39
N MET A 361 -8.17 -1.84 -28.45
CA MET A 361 -7.13 -2.83 -28.27
C MET A 361 -7.67 -4.23 -28.51
N GLU A 362 -6.83 -5.11 -29.01
CA GLU A 362 -7.05 -6.55 -29.02
C GLU A 362 -6.01 -7.24 -28.14
N LEU A 363 -6.37 -8.39 -27.56
CA LEU A 363 -5.47 -9.13 -26.67
C LEU A 363 -4.71 -10.19 -27.44
N GLY A 364 -3.39 -10.07 -27.45
CA GLY A 364 -2.46 -11.10 -27.92
C GLY A 364 -2.14 -12.16 -26.86
N ALA A 365 -0.97 -12.77 -27.03
CA ALA A 365 -0.42 -13.74 -26.10
C ALA A 365 -0.06 -13.09 -24.74
N PRO A 366 -0.01 -13.88 -23.65
CA PRO A 366 0.50 -13.42 -22.35
C PRO A 366 1.90 -12.79 -22.44
N ASP A 367 2.10 -11.69 -21.74
CA ASP A 367 3.38 -11.04 -21.50
C ASP A 367 4.15 -11.72 -20.35
N THR A 368 5.32 -11.21 -19.99
CA THR A 368 6.16 -11.72 -18.89
C THR A 368 5.50 -11.65 -17.52
N SER A 369 4.46 -10.83 -17.36
CA SER A 369 3.65 -10.79 -16.13
C SER A 369 2.49 -11.80 -16.14
N GLY A 370 2.40 -12.65 -17.18
CA GLY A 370 1.33 -13.63 -17.38
C GLY A 370 0.02 -13.03 -17.90
N ARG A 371 -0.03 -11.72 -18.15
CA ARG A 371 -1.23 -11.02 -18.60
C ARG A 371 -1.21 -10.85 -20.11
N ARG A 372 -2.37 -10.91 -20.77
CA ARG A 372 -2.43 -10.79 -22.23
C ARG A 372 -1.93 -9.41 -22.71
N SER A 373 -1.07 -9.44 -23.71
CA SER A 373 -0.45 -8.24 -24.29
C SER A 373 -1.45 -7.49 -25.16
N PRO A 374 -1.71 -6.20 -24.92
CA PRO A 374 -2.64 -5.43 -25.74
C PRO A 374 -1.96 -4.97 -27.04
N LYS A 375 -2.66 -5.08 -28.16
CA LYS A 375 -2.25 -4.56 -29.48
C LYS A 375 -3.30 -3.59 -30.00
N MET A 376 -2.87 -2.51 -30.61
CA MET A 376 -3.77 -1.50 -31.14
C MET A 376 -4.48 -2.01 -32.40
N VAL A 377 -5.78 -1.78 -32.49
CA VAL A 377 -6.57 -2.03 -33.69
C VAL A 377 -6.52 -0.77 -34.57
N SER A 378 -5.90 -0.85 -35.74
CA SER A 378 -5.77 0.30 -36.66
C SER A 378 -7.14 0.83 -37.10
N GLY A 379 -7.28 2.17 -37.17
CA GLY A 379 -8.51 2.83 -37.61
C GLY A 379 -9.68 2.76 -36.61
N SER A 380 -9.41 2.39 -35.35
CA SER A 380 -10.43 2.23 -34.30
C SER A 380 -10.52 3.41 -33.34
N ASN A 381 -10.00 4.57 -33.74
CA ASN A 381 -9.89 5.74 -32.87
C ASN A 381 -11.28 6.22 -32.44
N VAL A 382 -11.41 6.52 -31.16
CA VAL A 382 -12.63 7.03 -30.52
C VAL A 382 -12.27 8.19 -29.61
N THR A 383 -13.12 9.20 -29.56
CA THR A 383 -12.95 10.34 -28.68
C THR A 383 -13.76 10.13 -27.41
N VAL A 384 -13.11 10.25 -26.25
CA VAL A 384 -13.73 10.19 -24.93
C VAL A 384 -13.76 11.61 -24.35
N PRO A 385 -14.93 12.25 -24.23
CA PRO A 385 -15.01 13.59 -23.63
C PRO A 385 -14.53 13.59 -22.18
N THR A 386 -13.71 14.55 -21.78
CA THR A 386 -13.01 14.54 -20.48
C THR A 386 -12.59 15.94 -20.07
N ASP A 387 -12.96 16.35 -18.86
CA ASP A 387 -12.61 17.64 -18.25
C ASP A 387 -11.54 17.48 -17.15
N LEU A 388 -11.24 16.23 -16.77
CA LEU A 388 -10.19 15.84 -15.83
C LEU A 388 -9.67 14.44 -16.20
N ALA A 389 -8.39 14.34 -16.58
CA ALA A 389 -7.71 13.08 -16.86
C ALA A 389 -6.76 12.72 -15.71
N ILE A 390 -6.93 11.53 -15.13
CA ILE A 390 -6.11 11.03 -14.03
C ILE A 390 -5.29 9.84 -14.52
N LEU A 391 -3.97 9.98 -14.53
CA LEU A 391 -3.03 8.98 -15.04
C LEU A 391 -2.61 8.01 -13.93
N ALA A 392 -3.01 6.75 -14.06
CA ALA A 392 -2.77 5.69 -13.08
C ALA A 392 -2.03 4.48 -13.71
N PHE A 393 -0.95 4.75 -14.43
CA PHE A 393 -0.18 3.75 -15.18
C PHE A 393 0.87 2.98 -14.36
N GLY A 394 1.11 3.38 -13.12
CA GLY A 394 2.11 2.80 -12.24
C GLY A 394 3.15 3.83 -11.80
N TYR A 395 4.19 3.35 -11.11
CA TYR A 395 5.21 4.19 -10.51
C TYR A 395 6.59 3.58 -10.72
N ASP A 396 7.58 4.46 -10.81
CA ASP A 396 8.99 4.14 -10.75
C ASP A 396 9.59 4.71 -9.45
N VAL A 397 10.81 4.27 -9.15
CA VAL A 397 11.60 4.82 -8.05
C VAL A 397 12.22 6.14 -8.51
N GLU A 398 12.20 7.14 -7.63
CA GLU A 398 12.87 8.41 -7.88
C GLU A 398 14.40 8.17 -7.90
N ALA A 399 15.09 8.86 -8.81
CA ALA A 399 16.55 8.89 -8.92
C ALA A 399 17.21 9.66 -7.76
N ALA A 400 16.74 9.45 -6.53
CA ALA A 400 17.03 10.31 -5.38
C ALA A 400 18.51 10.36 -5.00
N PHE A 401 19.27 9.33 -5.40
CA PHE A 401 20.69 9.17 -5.11
C PHE A 401 21.56 9.07 -6.39
N ASP A 402 21.02 9.30 -7.58
CA ASP A 402 21.76 9.08 -8.84
C ASP A 402 22.96 10.03 -9.00
N GLN A 403 22.89 11.23 -8.44
CA GLN A 403 23.97 12.23 -8.53
C GLN A 403 25.13 11.88 -7.60
N GLU A 404 24.85 11.57 -6.33
CA GLU A 404 25.88 11.32 -5.31
C GLU A 404 26.33 9.85 -5.26
N HIS A 405 25.43 8.91 -5.58
CA HIS A 405 25.65 7.48 -5.46
C HIS A 405 25.09 6.68 -6.65
N PRO A 406 25.55 6.92 -7.90
CA PRO A 406 25.05 6.21 -9.08
C PRO A 406 25.21 4.68 -8.97
N PHE A 407 26.22 4.21 -8.22
CA PHE A 407 26.45 2.78 -8.00
C PHE A 407 25.38 2.11 -7.12
N LEU A 408 24.64 2.88 -6.32
CA LEU A 408 23.57 2.39 -5.44
C LEU A 408 22.28 2.08 -6.23
N MET A 409 22.17 2.57 -7.45
CA MET A 409 20.94 2.53 -8.25
C MET A 409 21.06 1.48 -9.37
N VAL A 410 19.97 0.77 -9.68
CA VAL A 410 19.92 -0.27 -10.73
C VAL A 410 19.20 0.27 -11.97
N PRO A 411 19.88 0.38 -13.12
CA PRO A 411 19.22 0.61 -14.40
C PRO A 411 18.39 -0.61 -14.83
N PRO A 412 17.28 -0.44 -15.57
CA PRO A 412 16.75 0.80 -16.12
C PRO A 412 15.68 1.49 -15.25
N LYS A 413 15.19 0.83 -14.19
CA LYS A 413 14.06 1.32 -13.37
C LYS A 413 14.46 2.24 -12.21
N GLY A 414 15.77 2.40 -11.94
CA GLY A 414 16.27 3.27 -10.88
C GLY A 414 15.95 2.75 -9.48
N THR A 415 15.85 1.44 -9.27
CA THR A 415 15.63 0.86 -7.92
C THR A 415 16.93 0.85 -7.12
N VAL A 416 16.83 0.94 -5.79
CA VAL A 416 17.95 0.86 -4.87
C VAL A 416 18.48 -0.58 -4.79
N LYS A 417 19.79 -0.76 -4.91
CA LYS A 417 20.47 -2.05 -4.71
C LYS A 417 20.44 -2.44 -3.24
N ALA A 418 19.80 -3.56 -2.94
CA ALA A 418 19.80 -4.15 -1.62
C ALA A 418 19.80 -5.68 -1.71
N HIS A 419 20.43 -6.33 -0.76
CA HIS A 419 20.42 -7.78 -0.66
C HIS A 419 19.02 -8.26 -0.20
N PRO A 420 18.38 -9.22 -0.89
CA PRO A 420 16.97 -9.56 -0.65
C PRO A 420 16.69 -10.20 0.71
N LEU A 421 17.69 -10.81 1.36
CA LEU A 421 17.53 -11.51 2.65
C LEU A 421 17.99 -10.71 3.87
N THR A 422 18.72 -9.61 3.65
CA THR A 422 19.31 -8.81 4.75
C THR A 422 18.98 -7.34 4.63
N GLY A 423 18.59 -6.86 3.45
CA GLY A 423 18.43 -5.44 3.13
C GLY A 423 19.74 -4.69 2.97
N ALA A 424 20.91 -5.32 3.12
CA ALA A 424 22.20 -4.64 3.06
C ALA A 424 22.46 -4.03 1.67
N THR A 425 22.95 -2.79 1.63
CA THR A 425 23.32 -2.11 0.38
C THR A 425 24.84 -2.13 0.18
N PRO A 426 25.36 -1.74 -1.00
CA PRO A 426 26.80 -1.59 -1.22
C PRO A 426 27.49 -0.59 -0.27
N ILE A 427 26.75 0.32 0.39
CA ILE A 427 27.30 1.27 1.36
C ILE A 427 27.23 0.63 2.76
N ARG A 428 28.39 0.52 3.42
CA ARG A 428 28.48 -0.13 4.74
C ARG A 428 27.63 0.61 5.78
N GLY A 429 26.84 -0.15 6.54
CA GLY A 429 25.92 0.40 7.54
C GLY A 429 24.62 0.95 6.95
N VAL A 430 24.44 0.92 5.62
CA VAL A 430 23.21 1.37 4.95
C VAL A 430 22.44 0.16 4.43
N PHE A 431 21.15 0.14 4.78
CA PHE A 431 20.18 -0.87 4.39
C PHE A 431 19.06 -0.24 3.56
N ALA A 432 18.31 -1.03 2.80
CA ALA A 432 17.14 -0.55 2.06
C ALA A 432 16.07 -1.64 1.96
N GLY A 433 14.81 -1.21 1.79
CA GLY A 433 13.69 -2.11 1.68
C GLY A 433 12.39 -1.43 1.29
N GLY A 434 11.43 -2.24 0.85
CA GLY A 434 10.14 -1.79 0.34
C GLY A 434 10.20 -1.43 -1.14
N ASP A 435 9.28 -0.58 -1.56
CA ASP A 435 9.03 -0.34 -2.98
C ASP A 435 10.20 0.33 -3.72
N CYS A 436 11.13 0.98 -2.99
CA CYS A 436 12.36 1.52 -3.58
C CYS A 436 13.32 0.41 -4.06
N VAL A 437 13.21 -0.81 -3.54
CA VAL A 437 14.04 -1.96 -3.93
C VAL A 437 13.30 -2.85 -4.94
N THR A 438 12.02 -3.15 -4.66
CA THR A 438 11.23 -4.11 -5.46
C THR A 438 10.47 -3.49 -6.62
N GLY A 439 10.34 -2.16 -6.65
CA GLY A 439 9.28 -1.46 -7.38
C GLY A 439 7.94 -1.49 -6.60
N PRO A 440 6.92 -0.77 -7.11
CA PRO A 440 5.65 -0.59 -6.40
C PRO A 440 4.93 -1.92 -6.16
N ASN A 441 4.51 -2.16 -4.91
CA ASN A 441 3.87 -3.40 -4.50
C ASN A 441 2.85 -3.16 -3.37
N LEU A 442 2.55 -4.20 -2.57
CA LEU A 442 1.60 -4.14 -1.47
C LEU A 442 2.22 -3.53 -0.21
N VAL A 443 1.38 -2.88 0.60
CA VAL A 443 1.77 -2.39 1.95
C VAL A 443 2.38 -3.50 2.80
N SER A 444 1.82 -4.72 2.75
CA SER A 444 2.32 -5.86 3.51
C SER A 444 3.67 -6.38 3.00
N THR A 445 3.94 -6.31 1.69
CA THR A 445 5.26 -6.65 1.15
C THR A 445 6.31 -5.61 1.51
N ALA A 446 5.94 -4.31 1.52
CA ALA A 446 6.84 -3.25 1.97
C ALA A 446 7.18 -3.37 3.46
N ALA A 447 6.17 -3.63 4.31
CA ALA A 447 6.38 -3.88 5.74
C ALA A 447 7.27 -5.12 5.97
N ARG A 448 7.07 -6.21 5.21
CA ARG A 448 7.95 -7.40 5.27
C ARG A 448 9.40 -7.04 4.91
N ALA A 449 9.62 -6.28 3.84
CA ALA A 449 10.96 -5.86 3.46
C ALA A 449 11.63 -5.01 4.56
N GLY A 450 10.84 -4.16 5.25
CA GLY A 450 11.29 -3.46 6.45
C GLY A 450 11.69 -4.40 7.58
N LEU A 451 10.91 -5.45 7.88
CA LEU A 451 11.29 -6.46 8.88
C LEU A 451 12.58 -7.20 8.51
N THR A 452 12.75 -7.56 7.24
CA THR A 452 13.97 -8.21 6.74
C THR A 452 15.19 -7.31 6.94
N ALA A 453 15.07 -6.02 6.60
CA ALA A 453 16.15 -5.05 6.81
C ALA A 453 16.44 -4.82 8.30
N ALA A 454 15.42 -4.78 9.15
CA ALA A 454 15.60 -4.65 10.59
C ALA A 454 16.38 -5.84 11.19
N GLU A 455 16.09 -7.07 10.74
CA GLU A 455 16.87 -8.25 11.12
C GLU A 455 18.33 -8.15 10.64
N GLY A 456 18.55 -7.68 9.42
CA GLY A 456 19.91 -7.41 8.91
C GLY A 456 20.67 -6.38 9.74
N ILE A 457 19.99 -5.30 10.18
CA ILE A 457 20.57 -4.29 11.07
C ILE A 457 20.92 -4.88 12.43
N LEU A 458 20.06 -5.72 13.01
CA LEU A 458 20.33 -6.39 14.29
C LEU A 458 21.53 -7.34 14.20
N ARG A 459 21.64 -8.11 13.10
CA ARG A 459 22.80 -8.97 12.79
C ARG A 459 24.08 -8.15 12.65
N TYR A 460 24.02 -7.01 11.96
CA TYR A 460 25.14 -6.08 11.86
C TYR A 460 25.58 -5.56 13.24
N PHE A 461 24.63 -5.18 14.10
CA PHE A 461 24.93 -4.74 15.47
C PHE A 461 25.46 -5.85 16.37
N ALA A 462 25.12 -7.11 16.09
CA ALA A 462 25.70 -8.29 16.74
C ALA A 462 27.13 -8.61 16.26
N GLY A 463 27.68 -7.84 15.32
CA GLY A 463 29.06 -7.99 14.83
C GLY A 463 29.21 -8.90 13.61
N GLU A 464 28.12 -9.26 12.94
CA GLU A 464 28.22 -10.02 11.69
C GLU A 464 28.98 -9.21 10.62
N PRO A 465 29.99 -9.80 9.94
CA PRO A 465 30.77 -9.09 8.92
C PRO A 465 29.88 -8.59 7.78
N TRP A 466 30.16 -7.37 7.30
CA TRP A 466 29.35 -6.72 6.26
C TRP A 466 29.32 -7.53 4.96
N GLU A 467 30.44 -8.17 4.62
CA GLU A 467 30.59 -9.04 3.45
C GLU A 467 29.65 -10.24 3.52
N THR A 468 29.38 -10.76 4.72
CA THR A 468 28.42 -11.86 4.93
C THR A 468 26.99 -11.37 4.69
N LEU A 469 26.66 -10.18 5.19
CA LEU A 469 25.35 -9.56 4.97
C LEU A 469 25.08 -9.20 3.50
N LEU A 470 26.14 -8.98 2.71
CA LEU A 470 26.08 -8.70 1.28
C LEU A 470 26.01 -9.95 0.40
N SER A 471 26.50 -11.10 0.87
CA SER A 471 26.72 -12.30 0.06
C SER A 471 25.80 -13.49 0.40
N GLY A 472 25.22 -13.51 1.60
CA GLY A 472 24.30 -14.55 2.06
C GLY A 472 22.85 -14.13 1.98
#